data_AF-A0A2T5JNL5-F1
#
_entry.id   AF-A0A2T5JNL5-F1
#
_cell.length_a   1.000
_cell.length_b   1.000
_cell.length_c   1.000
_cell.angle_alpha   90.00
_cell.angle_beta   90.00
_cell.angle_gamma   90.00
#
_symmetry.space_group_name_H-M   'P 1'
#
loop_
_entity.id
_entity.type
_entity.pdbx_description
1 polymer ?
#
loop_
_entity_poly.entity_id
_entity_poly.type
_entity_poly.pdbx_seq_one_letter_code
_entity_poly.pdbx_strand_id
1 'polypeptide(L)'
;MYTATENGLTQDSLPASISSGSRSRILSFDIATGQSKAEYIYDVSPVAIAPVPADLFATNGLTDFIVVGDRQFITIERSFAVGAQTPGTPVTGNTIRLFYADARNATDVSGLESISGQNINAVTKTLLLDLSDLKHDDGTPLALDNIEGITFGPKINGMETLILVSDNNFNNAQFTQFVALQITAVPEPETNAMLLAGLALVSIIVHRGQSMAAPSNP
;
A
#
# COMPACT_ATOMS: atom_id res chain seq x y z
N MET A 1 2.46 16.27 -5.93
CA MET A 1 2.34 15.90 -4.51
C MET A 1 0.99 15.23 -4.31
N TYR A 2 0.83 14.38 -3.29
CA TYR A 2 -0.44 13.73 -2.97
C TYR A 2 -0.75 13.90 -1.49
N THR A 3 -2.03 13.84 -1.14
CA THR A 3 -2.56 13.72 0.23
C THR A 3 -3.76 12.78 0.20
N ALA A 4 -4.21 12.29 1.34
CA ALA A 4 -5.47 11.57 1.42
C ALA A 4 -6.26 11.91 2.68
N THR A 5 -7.55 11.60 2.65
CA THR A 5 -8.34 11.50 3.88
C THR A 5 -8.17 10.11 4.50
N GLU A 6 -8.27 9.99 5.82
CA GLU A 6 -8.12 8.67 6.46
C GLU A 6 -9.30 7.74 6.13
N ASN A 7 -10.51 8.30 6.15
CA ASN A 7 -11.77 7.67 5.78
C ASN A 7 -12.48 8.50 4.72
N GLY A 8 -13.67 8.10 4.28
CA GLY A 8 -14.46 8.89 3.35
C GLY A 8 -14.96 10.20 3.94
N LEU A 9 -15.23 11.16 3.07
CA LEU A 9 -15.93 12.38 3.44
C LEU A 9 -17.35 12.04 3.90
N THR A 10 -17.93 12.89 4.76
CA THR A 10 -19.26 12.66 5.35
C THR A 10 -20.36 12.49 4.30
N GLN A 11 -20.22 13.10 3.13
CA GLN A 11 -21.17 13.00 2.03
C GLN A 11 -20.94 11.79 1.10
N ASP A 12 -19.84 11.03 1.29
CA ASP A 12 -19.46 9.91 0.43
C ASP A 12 -19.74 8.57 1.10
N SER A 13 -19.26 8.39 2.33
CA SER A 13 -19.40 7.14 3.07
C SER A 13 -19.19 7.36 4.57
N LEU A 14 -19.75 6.45 5.37
CA LEU A 14 -19.43 6.38 6.79
C LEU A 14 -17.96 5.96 6.98
N PRO A 15 -17.34 6.30 8.13
CA PRO A 15 -16.07 5.72 8.53
C PRO A 15 -16.13 4.19 8.60
N ALA A 16 -14.97 3.54 8.47
CA ALA A 16 -14.88 2.09 8.53
C ALA A 16 -15.40 1.55 9.88
N SER A 17 -16.12 0.45 9.82
CA SER A 17 -16.67 -0.28 10.96
C SER A 17 -16.27 -1.75 10.88
N ILE A 18 -16.73 -2.57 11.82
CA ILE A 18 -16.50 -4.03 11.77
C ILE A 18 -17.18 -4.70 10.58
N SER A 19 -18.31 -4.16 10.10
CA SER A 19 -19.10 -4.76 9.02
C SER A 19 -18.92 -4.06 7.68
N SER A 20 -18.28 -2.89 7.63
CA SER A 20 -18.18 -2.08 6.43
C SER A 20 -16.85 -1.34 6.33
N GLY A 21 -16.30 -1.25 5.12
CA GLY A 21 -15.19 -0.34 4.82
C GLY A 21 -15.64 1.12 4.71
N SER A 22 -14.72 1.97 4.26
CA SER A 22 -14.96 3.39 3.95
C SER A 22 -14.33 3.76 2.60
N ARG A 23 -14.69 4.91 2.04
CA ARG A 23 -14.24 5.37 0.72
C ARG A 23 -13.45 6.67 0.82
N SER A 24 -12.17 6.56 1.17
CA SER A 24 -11.22 7.67 1.26
C SER A 24 -10.95 8.32 -0.11
N ARG A 25 -10.48 9.57 -0.11
CA ARG A 25 -10.05 10.31 -1.30
C ARG A 25 -8.54 10.53 -1.26
N ILE A 26 -7.83 10.07 -2.31
CA ILE A 26 -6.43 10.43 -2.58
C ILE A 26 -6.43 11.60 -3.56
N LEU A 27 -6.01 12.77 -3.09
CA LEU A 27 -5.96 14.02 -3.85
C LEU A 27 -4.54 14.32 -4.33
N SER A 28 -4.40 14.72 -5.58
CA SER A 28 -3.14 15.16 -6.17
C SER A 28 -3.06 16.67 -6.30
N PHE A 29 -1.85 17.20 -6.12
CA PHE A 29 -1.52 18.61 -6.27
C PHE A 29 -0.38 18.81 -7.25
N ASP A 30 -0.50 19.87 -8.05
CA ASP A 30 0.60 20.47 -8.76
C ASP A 30 1.54 21.19 -7.80
N ILE A 31 2.82 20.82 -7.79
CA ILE A 31 3.78 21.38 -6.83
C ILE A 31 4.12 22.85 -7.16
N ALA A 32 4.11 23.22 -8.45
CA ALA A 32 4.48 24.56 -8.86
C ALA A 32 3.38 25.59 -8.56
N THR A 33 2.12 25.19 -8.70
CA THR A 33 0.96 26.09 -8.55
C THR A 33 0.18 25.88 -7.26
N GLY A 34 0.40 24.77 -6.55
CA GLY A 34 -0.38 24.37 -5.38
C GLY A 34 -1.84 23.99 -5.67
N GLN A 35 -2.22 23.94 -6.95
CA GLN A 35 -3.59 23.61 -7.35
C GLN A 35 -3.83 22.11 -7.27
N SER A 36 -5.02 21.72 -6.82
CA SER A 36 -5.50 20.34 -6.95
C SER A 36 -5.63 19.95 -8.43
N LYS A 37 -5.39 18.68 -8.74
CA LYS A 37 -5.46 18.14 -10.10
C LYS A 37 -6.51 17.06 -10.25
N ALA A 38 -6.19 15.87 -9.77
CA ALA A 38 -7.04 14.70 -9.82
C ALA A 38 -7.27 14.15 -8.42
N GLU A 39 -8.40 13.47 -8.24
CA GLU A 39 -8.76 12.83 -6.98
C GLU A 39 -9.27 11.41 -7.24
N TYR A 40 -8.87 10.44 -6.42
CA TYR A 40 -9.19 9.02 -6.62
C TYR A 40 -9.79 8.41 -5.36
N ILE A 41 -10.78 7.53 -5.54
CA ILE A 41 -11.40 6.82 -4.41
C ILE A 41 -10.57 5.61 -4.00
N TYR A 42 -10.13 5.58 -2.75
CA TYR A 42 -9.46 4.46 -2.10
C TYR A 42 -10.44 3.77 -1.13
N ASP A 43 -10.72 2.49 -1.37
CA ASP A 43 -11.61 1.72 -0.50
C ASP A 43 -10.82 1.17 0.70
N VAL A 44 -11.01 1.79 1.87
CA VAL A 44 -10.48 1.37 3.18
C VAL A 44 -11.20 0.11 3.64
N SER A 45 -10.46 -0.89 4.14
CA SER A 45 -11.05 -2.16 4.61
C SER A 45 -11.90 -1.96 5.88
N PRO A 46 -12.81 -2.89 6.21
CA PRO A 46 -13.42 -2.93 7.54
C PRO A 46 -12.37 -3.02 8.66
N VAL A 47 -12.79 -2.72 9.89
CA VAL A 47 -11.99 -2.94 11.10
C VAL A 47 -11.58 -4.41 11.19
N ALA A 48 -10.29 -4.66 11.47
CA ALA A 48 -9.71 -6.00 11.38
C ALA A 48 -10.17 -6.95 12.49
N ILE A 49 -10.33 -6.44 13.72
CA ILE A 49 -10.71 -7.21 14.90
C ILE A 49 -11.79 -6.45 15.68
N ALA A 50 -12.83 -7.16 16.12
CA ALA A 50 -13.91 -6.56 16.90
C ALA A 50 -13.42 -6.04 18.26
N PRO A 51 -13.93 -4.88 18.71
CA PRO A 51 -13.66 -4.39 20.05
C PRO A 51 -14.28 -5.31 21.10
N VAL A 52 -13.70 -5.31 22.30
CA VAL A 52 -14.18 -6.08 23.44
C VAL A 52 -14.27 -5.18 24.68
N PRO A 53 -15.47 -4.86 25.19
CA PRO A 53 -16.80 -5.22 24.67
C PRO A 53 -17.15 -4.62 23.29
N ALA A 54 -18.18 -5.17 22.63
CA ALA A 54 -18.50 -4.91 21.23
C ALA A 54 -18.99 -3.48 20.91
N ASP A 55 -19.37 -2.70 21.92
CA ASP A 55 -19.84 -1.32 21.82
C ASP A 55 -18.71 -0.29 21.97
N LEU A 56 -17.47 -0.73 22.20
CA LEU A 56 -16.33 0.16 22.32
C LEU A 56 -15.81 0.64 20.96
N PHE A 57 -14.95 1.66 21.02
CA PHE A 57 -14.37 2.30 19.85
C PHE A 57 -13.56 1.31 19.01
N ALA A 58 -13.76 1.37 17.69
CA ALA A 58 -12.93 0.69 16.72
C ALA A 58 -12.91 1.47 15.40
N THR A 59 -11.76 1.45 14.71
CA THR A 59 -11.54 2.18 13.46
C THR A 59 -10.57 1.43 12.55
N ASN A 60 -10.63 1.75 11.26
CA ASN A 60 -9.60 1.46 10.27
C ASN A 60 -9.52 2.65 9.32
N GLY A 61 -8.34 2.91 8.78
CA GLY A 61 -8.08 4.13 8.03
C GLY A 61 -6.85 4.02 7.14
N LEU A 62 -6.86 4.75 6.02
CA LEU A 62 -5.67 5.04 5.23
C LEU A 62 -4.84 6.08 6.00
N THR A 63 -3.89 5.64 6.81
CA THR A 63 -3.20 6.54 7.75
C THR A 63 -2.04 7.29 7.12
N ASP A 64 -1.31 6.66 6.21
CA ASP A 64 -0.24 7.29 5.44
C ASP A 64 0.08 6.49 4.18
N PHE A 65 0.82 7.07 3.24
CA PHE A 65 1.29 6.40 2.04
C PHE A 65 2.49 7.10 1.39
N ILE A 66 3.25 6.34 0.62
CA ILE A 66 4.32 6.88 -0.24
C ILE A 66 3.99 6.63 -1.71
N VAL A 67 4.50 7.50 -2.58
CA VAL A 67 4.40 7.35 -4.03
C VAL A 67 5.55 6.47 -4.52
N VAL A 68 5.23 5.40 -5.25
CA VAL A 68 6.22 4.45 -5.80
C VAL A 68 6.22 4.40 -7.33
N GLY A 69 5.30 5.12 -7.99
CA GLY A 69 5.20 5.22 -9.43
C GLY A 69 4.14 6.22 -9.87
N ASP A 70 3.78 6.22 -11.16
CA ASP A 70 2.73 7.09 -11.69
C ASP A 70 1.37 6.64 -11.15
N ARG A 71 0.81 7.41 -10.20
CA ARG A 71 -0.44 7.09 -9.50
C ARG A 71 -0.42 5.72 -8.80
N GLN A 72 0.77 5.31 -8.35
CA GLN A 72 1.01 4.05 -7.65
C GLN A 72 1.60 4.34 -6.28
N PHE A 73 1.13 3.65 -5.25
CA PHE A 73 1.44 3.93 -3.86
C PHE A 73 1.75 2.66 -3.07
N ILE A 74 2.52 2.81 -1.99
CA ILE A 74 2.46 1.87 -0.86
C ILE A 74 1.71 2.58 0.25
N THR A 75 0.57 2.03 0.64
CA THR A 75 -0.33 2.61 1.65
C THR A 75 -0.26 1.83 2.95
N ILE A 76 -0.50 2.53 4.06
CA ILE A 76 -0.79 1.95 5.37
C ILE A 76 -2.30 1.95 5.57
N GLU A 77 -2.88 0.78 5.84
CA GLU A 77 -4.12 0.71 6.60
C GLU A 77 -3.83 0.30 8.03
N ARG A 78 -4.25 1.14 8.98
CA ARG A 78 -4.11 0.89 10.41
C ARG A 78 -5.49 0.74 11.03
N SER A 79 -5.77 -0.44 11.54
CA SER A 79 -6.95 -0.73 12.34
C SER A 79 -6.63 -0.74 13.82
N PHE A 80 -7.54 -0.21 14.64
CA PHE A 80 -7.47 -0.28 16.09
C PHE A 80 -8.85 -0.60 16.65
N ALA A 81 -8.92 -1.45 17.67
CA ALA A 81 -10.14 -1.73 18.40
C ALA A 81 -9.86 -1.86 19.89
N VAL A 82 -10.64 -1.17 20.72
CA VAL A 82 -10.45 -1.21 22.18
C VAL A 82 -10.74 -2.62 22.70
N GLY A 83 -9.82 -3.16 23.49
CA GLY A 83 -9.93 -4.50 24.09
C GLY A 83 -9.68 -5.66 23.12
N ALA A 84 -9.50 -5.38 21.82
CA ALA A 84 -8.98 -6.36 20.88
C ALA A 84 -7.53 -6.71 21.21
N GLN A 85 -7.11 -7.92 20.83
CA GLN A 85 -5.80 -8.44 21.16
C GLN A 85 -5.04 -8.82 19.89
N THR A 86 -4.12 -7.94 19.46
CA THR A 86 -3.08 -8.32 18.50
C THR A 86 -1.90 -8.92 19.26
N PRO A 87 -1.41 -10.11 18.87
CA PRO A 87 -0.27 -10.76 19.52
C PRO A 87 0.98 -9.85 19.59
N GLY A 88 1.69 -9.89 20.71
CA GLY A 88 2.86 -9.07 20.98
C GLY A 88 3.00 -8.82 22.49
N THR A 89 4.13 -8.27 22.92
CA THR A 89 4.29 -7.73 24.28
C THR A 89 4.79 -6.29 24.18
N PRO A 90 3.94 -5.28 24.43
CA PRO A 90 2.55 -5.38 24.90
C PRO A 90 1.57 -5.88 23.82
N VAL A 91 0.37 -6.30 24.27
CA VAL A 91 -0.80 -6.55 23.41
C VAL A 91 -1.52 -5.22 23.21
N THR A 92 -1.82 -4.84 21.97
CA THR A 92 -2.25 -3.46 21.65
C THR A 92 -3.63 -3.35 21.01
N GLY A 93 -4.05 -4.36 20.25
CA GLY A 93 -5.28 -4.29 19.44
C GLY A 93 -5.12 -3.50 18.13
N ASN A 94 -3.88 -3.16 17.74
CA ASN A 94 -3.58 -2.58 16.44
C ASN A 94 -3.34 -3.67 15.39
N THR A 95 -3.87 -3.52 14.19
CA THR A 95 -3.53 -4.32 13.00
C THR A 95 -3.06 -3.38 11.91
N ILE A 96 -1.87 -3.61 11.37
CA ILE A 96 -1.27 -2.73 10.36
C ILE A 96 -1.01 -3.55 9.10
N ARG A 97 -1.52 -3.05 7.98
CA ARG A 97 -1.36 -3.69 6.67
C ARG A 97 -0.78 -2.71 5.68
N LEU A 98 0.20 -3.18 4.92
CA LEU A 98 0.73 -2.48 3.78
C LEU A 98 0.03 -2.97 2.52
N PHE A 99 -0.46 -2.05 1.70
CA PHE A 99 -1.00 -2.37 0.39
C PHE A 99 -0.22 -1.67 -0.71
N TYR A 100 -0.04 -2.36 -1.83
CA TYR A 100 0.26 -1.71 -3.10
C TYR A 100 -1.06 -1.20 -3.67
N ALA A 101 -1.15 0.10 -3.93
CA ALA A 101 -2.35 0.74 -4.42
C ALA A 101 -2.09 1.38 -5.79
N ASP A 102 -2.97 1.11 -6.75
CA ASP A 102 -2.82 1.49 -8.16
C ASP A 102 -4.06 2.25 -8.64
N ALA A 103 -3.88 3.55 -8.86
CA ALA A 103 -4.92 4.47 -9.31
C ALA A 103 -4.85 4.75 -10.83
N ARG A 104 -4.03 4.02 -11.60
CA ARG A 104 -3.87 4.28 -13.04
C ARG A 104 -5.17 4.09 -13.84
N ASN A 105 -6.05 3.20 -13.37
CA ASN A 105 -7.36 2.92 -13.96
C ASN A 105 -8.53 3.48 -13.12
N ALA A 106 -8.24 4.24 -12.05
CA ALA A 106 -9.27 4.80 -11.18
C ALA A 106 -9.98 5.98 -11.85
N THR A 107 -11.26 6.15 -11.55
CA THR A 107 -12.04 7.31 -11.99
C THR A 107 -11.54 8.56 -11.26
N ASP A 108 -11.28 9.64 -12.00
CA ASP A 108 -11.00 10.96 -11.42
C ASP A 108 -12.32 11.58 -10.92
N VAL A 109 -12.39 11.83 -9.61
CA VAL A 109 -13.57 12.39 -8.92
C VAL A 109 -13.37 13.85 -8.48
N SER A 110 -12.31 14.53 -8.93
CA SER A 110 -11.98 15.91 -8.52
C SER A 110 -13.09 16.94 -8.78
N GLY A 111 -13.97 16.68 -9.75
CA GLY A 111 -15.13 17.51 -10.07
C GLY A 111 -16.41 17.17 -9.30
N LEU A 112 -16.38 16.19 -8.40
CA LEU A 112 -17.56 15.66 -7.70
C LEU A 112 -17.55 16.04 -6.23
N GLU A 113 -18.59 16.76 -5.81
CA GLU A 113 -18.85 17.03 -4.38
C GLU A 113 -19.11 15.73 -3.61
N SER A 114 -19.84 14.78 -4.20
CA SER A 114 -20.15 13.47 -3.64
C SER A 114 -20.05 12.37 -4.70
N ILE A 115 -19.61 11.18 -4.29
CA ILE A 115 -19.62 9.97 -5.11
C ILE A 115 -20.92 9.16 -5.01
N SER A 116 -21.89 9.62 -4.22
CA SER A 116 -23.16 8.91 -4.04
C SER A 116 -23.92 8.78 -5.37
N GLY A 117 -24.35 7.56 -5.68
CA GLY A 117 -25.04 7.24 -6.93
C GLY A 117 -24.16 7.28 -8.19
N GLN A 118 -22.85 7.51 -8.06
CA GLN A 118 -21.91 7.54 -9.17
C GLN A 118 -21.31 6.15 -9.41
N ASN A 119 -21.04 5.83 -10.68
CA ASN A 119 -20.28 4.64 -11.03
C ASN A 119 -18.78 4.97 -11.00
N ILE A 120 -18.10 4.59 -9.91
CA ILE A 120 -16.71 4.94 -9.65
C ILE A 120 -15.84 3.68 -9.67
N ASN A 121 -14.83 3.68 -10.53
CA ASN A 121 -13.73 2.71 -10.45
C ASN A 121 -12.77 3.20 -9.37
N ALA A 122 -12.74 2.50 -8.24
CA ALA A 122 -11.81 2.79 -7.15
C ALA A 122 -10.37 2.37 -7.49
N VAL A 123 -9.43 2.88 -6.71
CA VAL A 123 -8.03 2.44 -6.67
C VAL A 123 -7.99 0.93 -6.42
N THR A 124 -7.25 0.21 -7.26
CA THR A 124 -7.03 -1.23 -7.04
C THR A 124 -5.97 -1.40 -5.97
N LYS A 125 -6.17 -2.30 -5.01
CA LYS A 125 -5.19 -2.58 -3.95
C LYS A 125 -4.83 -4.05 -3.85
N THR A 126 -3.58 -4.33 -3.50
CA THR A 126 -3.04 -5.68 -3.27
C THR A 126 -2.31 -5.69 -1.94
N LEU A 127 -2.64 -6.62 -1.04
CA LEU A 127 -1.96 -6.77 0.24
C LEU A 127 -0.49 -7.15 -0.01
N LEU A 128 0.43 -6.35 0.52
CA LEU A 128 1.86 -6.63 0.49
C LEU A 128 2.32 -7.33 1.77
N LEU A 129 1.85 -6.85 2.93
CA LEU A 129 2.27 -7.35 4.23
C LEU A 129 1.20 -7.06 5.28
N ASP A 130 0.83 -8.05 6.07
CA ASP A 130 0.19 -7.85 7.37
C ASP A 130 1.29 -7.90 8.43
N LEU A 131 1.49 -6.80 9.17
CA LEU A 131 2.57 -6.71 10.14
C LEU A 131 2.38 -7.67 11.31
N SER A 132 1.17 -8.20 11.52
CA SER A 132 0.92 -9.22 12.55
C SER A 132 1.59 -10.56 12.25
N ASP A 133 2.02 -10.78 11.00
CA ASP A 133 2.80 -11.96 10.60
C ASP A 133 4.29 -11.83 10.99
N LEU A 134 4.76 -10.64 11.37
CA LEU A 134 6.15 -10.40 11.74
C LEU A 134 6.47 -10.94 13.13
N LYS A 135 7.69 -11.45 13.27
CA LYS A 135 8.21 -12.03 14.51
C LYS A 135 9.61 -11.50 14.79
N HIS A 136 9.97 -11.48 16.06
CA HIS A 136 11.35 -11.33 16.51
C HIS A 136 12.17 -12.58 16.17
N ASP A 137 13.49 -12.49 16.26
CA ASP A 137 14.41 -13.60 15.98
C ASP A 137 14.20 -14.81 16.92
N ASP A 138 13.66 -14.58 18.12
CA ASP A 138 13.28 -15.62 19.08
C ASP A 138 11.92 -16.28 18.78
N GLY A 139 11.25 -15.85 17.70
CA GLY A 139 9.96 -16.36 17.24
C GLY A 139 8.75 -15.73 17.94
N THR A 140 8.94 -14.79 18.86
CA THR A 140 7.82 -14.07 19.50
C THR A 140 7.17 -13.07 18.53
N PRO A 141 5.85 -12.83 18.60
CA PRO A 141 5.19 -11.86 17.72
C PRO A 141 5.70 -10.44 17.95
N LEU A 142 5.86 -9.67 16.86
CA LEU A 142 6.18 -8.26 16.94
C LEU A 142 4.99 -7.49 17.52
N ALA A 143 5.20 -6.79 18.65
CA ALA A 143 4.19 -5.86 19.16
C ALA A 143 4.01 -4.69 18.18
N LEU A 144 2.77 -4.29 17.93
CA LEU A 144 2.42 -3.26 16.95
C LEU A 144 1.71 -2.09 17.62
N ASP A 145 2.14 -0.86 17.36
CA ASP A 145 1.43 0.34 17.84
C ASP A 145 0.84 1.16 16.69
N ASN A 146 0.45 2.40 17.00
CA ASN A 146 -0.23 3.35 16.14
C ASN A 146 0.63 3.83 14.95
N ILE A 147 1.00 2.92 14.03
CA ILE A 147 1.85 3.26 12.87
C ILE A 147 1.06 4.14 11.90
N GLU A 148 1.53 5.37 11.75
CA GLU A 148 0.90 6.45 10.97
C GLU A 148 1.91 7.23 10.13
N GLY A 149 3.12 6.70 9.99
CA GLY A 149 4.14 7.27 9.11
C GLY A 149 4.82 6.21 8.27
N ILE A 150 5.07 6.54 7.01
CA ILE A 150 5.86 5.73 6.06
C ILE A 150 6.83 6.62 5.29
N THR A 151 8.05 6.14 5.09
CA THR A 151 9.02 6.80 4.21
C THR A 151 10.04 5.83 3.64
N PHE A 152 10.70 6.23 2.56
CA PHE A 152 11.91 5.54 2.15
C PHE A 152 13.06 5.87 3.10
N GLY A 153 13.79 4.85 3.52
CA GLY A 153 15.04 4.99 4.26
C GLY A 153 16.27 5.03 3.34
N PRO A 154 17.48 5.06 3.92
CA PRO A 154 18.70 4.87 3.16
C PRO A 154 18.75 3.46 2.56
N LYS A 155 19.41 3.31 1.41
CA LYS A 155 19.67 1.97 0.86
C LYS A 155 20.61 1.19 1.77
N ILE A 156 20.25 -0.05 2.10
CA ILE A 156 21.09 -0.96 2.88
C ILE A 156 21.50 -2.10 1.95
N ASN A 157 22.81 -2.30 1.78
CA ASN A 157 23.37 -3.28 0.84
C ASN A 157 22.82 -3.16 -0.59
N GLY A 158 22.58 -1.93 -1.03
CA GLY A 158 22.08 -1.61 -2.37
C GLY A 158 20.56 -1.75 -2.56
N MET A 159 19.83 -2.27 -1.57
CA MET A 159 18.37 -2.43 -1.64
C MET A 159 17.66 -1.26 -0.97
N GLU A 160 16.48 -0.90 -1.50
CA GLU A 160 15.61 0.11 -0.91
C GLU A 160 15.11 -0.34 0.46
N THR A 161 14.93 0.62 1.36
CA THR A 161 14.32 0.38 2.66
C THR A 161 13.07 1.21 2.84
N LEU A 162 12.10 0.62 3.52
CA LEU A 162 10.89 1.27 3.97
C LEU A 162 10.97 1.43 5.49
N ILE A 163 10.73 2.63 5.98
CA ILE A 163 10.67 2.94 7.41
C ILE A 163 9.23 3.27 7.74
N LEU A 164 8.67 2.52 8.68
CA LEU A 164 7.38 2.77 9.29
C LEU A 164 7.60 3.35 10.68
N VAL A 165 6.75 4.29 11.09
CA VAL A 165 6.86 4.95 12.40
C VAL A 165 5.52 5.06 13.10
N SER A 166 5.57 4.87 14.42
CA SER A 166 4.54 5.24 15.39
C SER A 166 5.18 6.12 16.46
N ASP A 167 4.49 7.16 16.89
CA ASP A 167 4.83 7.86 18.12
C ASP A 167 4.06 7.24 19.30
N ASN A 168 4.29 7.73 20.52
CA ASN A 168 3.55 7.24 21.69
C ASN A 168 2.32 8.09 22.01
N ASN A 169 1.93 9.06 21.18
CA ASN A 169 0.87 10.04 21.46
C ASN A 169 0.93 10.67 22.87
N PHE A 170 2.13 10.83 23.46
CA PHE A 170 2.31 11.23 24.86
C PHE A 170 1.54 10.38 25.89
N ASN A 171 1.29 9.11 25.56
CA ASN A 171 0.53 8.14 26.35
C ASN A 171 1.43 6.96 26.75
N ASN A 172 1.49 6.66 28.05
CA ASN A 172 2.31 5.56 28.59
C ASN A 172 1.84 4.16 28.19
N ALA A 173 0.61 4.04 27.67
CA ALA A 173 0.10 2.77 27.12
C ALA A 173 0.51 2.54 25.66
N GLN A 174 1.09 3.56 25.02
CA GLN A 174 1.61 3.50 23.65
C GLN A 174 3.13 3.65 23.65
N PHE A 175 3.78 3.19 22.60
CA PHE A 175 5.23 3.23 22.46
C PHE A 175 5.67 3.74 21.10
N THR A 176 6.75 4.52 21.09
CA THR A 176 7.41 4.92 19.85
C THR A 176 8.03 3.69 19.21
N GLN A 177 7.70 3.47 17.93
CA GLN A 177 8.15 2.31 17.17
C GLN A 177 8.72 2.76 15.83
N PHE A 178 9.83 2.14 15.44
CA PHE A 178 10.33 2.16 14.07
C PHE A 178 10.41 0.73 13.55
N VAL A 179 9.80 0.47 12.40
CA VAL A 179 9.93 -0.81 11.68
C VAL A 179 10.65 -0.53 10.37
N ALA A 180 11.82 -1.14 10.17
CA ALA A 180 12.60 -1.02 8.95
C ALA A 180 12.47 -2.31 8.13
N LEU A 181 11.98 -2.19 6.90
CA LEU A 181 11.79 -3.30 5.98
C LEU A 181 12.70 -3.08 4.76
N GLN A 182 13.39 -4.12 4.33
CA GLN A 182 14.03 -4.12 3.03
C GLN A 182 13.02 -4.53 1.98
N ILE A 183 12.92 -3.76 0.90
CA ILE A 183 11.96 -4.03 -0.18
C ILE A 183 12.69 -4.24 -1.50
N THR A 184 12.09 -5.08 -2.35
CA THR A 184 12.60 -5.35 -3.70
C THR A 184 11.44 -5.27 -4.67
N ALA A 185 11.61 -4.49 -5.74
CA ALA A 185 10.66 -4.50 -6.84
C ALA A 185 10.73 -5.86 -7.53
N VAL A 186 9.59 -6.54 -7.64
CA VAL A 186 9.47 -7.72 -8.48
C VAL A 186 9.15 -7.24 -9.90
N PRO A 187 9.92 -7.59 -10.93
CA PRO A 187 9.59 -7.23 -12.30
C PRO A 187 8.21 -7.76 -12.66
N GLU A 188 7.39 -6.93 -13.31
CA GLU A 188 6.07 -7.33 -13.79
C GLU A 188 6.17 -8.63 -14.60
N PRO A 189 5.24 -9.60 -14.45
CA PRO A 189 5.28 -10.87 -15.19
C PRO A 189 5.42 -10.66 -16.70
N GLU A 190 4.80 -9.61 -17.24
CA GLU A 190 4.88 -9.24 -18.65
C GLU A 190 6.29 -8.79 -19.08
N THR A 191 7.06 -8.17 -18.18
CA THR A 191 8.47 -7.81 -18.45
C THR A 191 9.32 -9.06 -18.63
N ASN A 192 9.09 -10.09 -17.81
CA ASN A 192 9.76 -11.38 -17.96
C ASN A 192 9.32 -12.10 -19.24
N ALA A 193 8.02 -12.07 -19.56
CA ALA A 193 7.50 -12.64 -20.79
C ALA A 193 8.09 -11.93 -22.03
N MET A 194 8.19 -10.61 -22.03
CA MET A 194 8.82 -9.83 -23.09
C MET A 194 10.33 -10.08 -23.19
N LEU A 195 11.04 -10.19 -22.06
CA LEU A 195 12.46 -10.53 -22.04
C LEU A 195 12.70 -11.93 -22.64
N LEU A 196 11.91 -12.92 -22.25
CA LEU A 196 11.98 -14.28 -22.79
C LEU A 196 11.64 -14.31 -24.28
N ALA A 197 10.59 -13.59 -24.70
CA ALA A 197 10.24 -13.46 -26.12
C ALA A 197 11.36 -12.79 -26.93
N GLY A 198 11.97 -11.74 -26.40
CA GLY A 198 13.12 -11.06 -27.00
C GLY A 198 14.33 -11.97 -27.16
N LEU A 199 14.70 -12.73 -26.11
CA LEU A 199 15.80 -13.71 -26.15
C LEU A 199 15.54 -14.84 -27.15
N ALA A 200 14.30 -15.32 -27.26
CA ALA A 200 13.92 -16.32 -28.25
C ALA A 200 14.05 -15.78 -29.69
N LEU A 201 13.62 -14.54 -29.95
CA LEU A 201 13.77 -13.89 -31.27
C LEU A 201 15.24 -13.73 -31.68
N VAL A 202 16.10 -13.27 -30.76
CA VAL A 202 17.54 -13.15 -31.02
C VAL A 202 18.15 -14.51 -31.34
N SER A 203 17.79 -15.55 -30.59
CA SER A 203 18.27 -16.92 -30.82
C SER A 203 17.88 -17.44 -32.21
N ILE A 204 16.64 -17.18 -32.66
CA ILE A 204 16.18 -17.56 -34.01
C ILE A 204 16.94 -16.80 -35.10
N ILE A 205 17.19 -15.50 -34.91
CA ILE A 205 17.93 -14.67 -35.88
C ILE A 205 19.38 -15.15 -36.01
N VAL A 206 20.05 -15.44 -34.89
CA VAL A 206 21.42 -15.99 -34.89
C VAL A 206 21.47 -17.35 -35.58
N HIS A 207 20.50 -18.23 -35.33
CA HIS A 207 20.45 -19.56 -35.94
C HIS A 207 20.21 -19.49 -37.46
N ARG A 208 19.36 -18.56 -37.93
CA ARG A 208 19.13 -18.34 -39.36
C ARG A 208 20.32 -17.68 -40.06
N GLY A 209 21.02 -16.77 -39.39
CA GLY A 209 22.24 -16.14 -39.92
C GLY A 209 23.39 -17.13 -40.16
N GLN A 210 23.51 -18.18 -39.35
CA GLN A 210 24.55 -19.20 -39.55
C GLN A 210 24.19 -20.26 -40.61
N SER A 211 22.91 -20.53 -40.85
CA SER A 211 22.48 -21.50 -41.88
C SER A 211 22.61 -20.99 -43.32
N MET A 212 22.77 -19.68 -43.54
CA MET A 212 22.88 -19.09 -44.88
C MET A 212 24.33 -18.90 -45.35
N ALA A 213 25.32 -19.20 -44.51
CA ALA A 213 26.73 -19.10 -44.84
C ALA A 213 27.31 -20.50 -45.17
N ALA A 214 26.75 -21.17 -46.18
CA ALA A 214 27.43 -22.30 -46.82
C ALA A 214 28.03 -21.82 -48.16
N PRO A 215 29.37 -21.86 -48.34
CA PRO A 215 29.98 -21.42 -49.59
C PRO A 215 29.67 -22.45 -50.69
N SER A 216 29.05 -21.99 -51.78
CA SER A 216 29.12 -22.69 -53.06
C SER A 216 30.56 -22.62 -53.56
N ASN A 217 31.22 -23.76 -53.70
CA ASN A 217 32.49 -23.84 -54.38
C ASN A 217 32.38 -24.80 -55.59
N PRO A 218 33.20 -24.54 -56.63
CA PRO A 218 32.88 -24.75 -58.05
C PRO A 218 32.95 -26.20 -58.54
#